data_AF-A0A9P6U2B5-F1
#
_entry.id   AF-A0A9P6U2B5-F1
#
_cell.length_a   1.000
_cell.length_b   1.000
_cell.length_c   1.000
_cell.angle_alpha   90.00
_cell.angle_beta   90.00
_cell.angle_gamma   90.00
#
_symmetry.space_group_name_H-M   'P 1'
#
loop_
_entity.id
_entity.type
_entity.pdbx_description
1 polymer ?
#
loop_
_entity_poly.entity_id
_entity_poly.type
_entity_poly.pdbx_seq_one_letter_code
_entity_poly.pdbx_strand_id
1 'polypeptide(L)'
;MPPPPRHKLARPGARKPAVTSRAGGIAAAIQHAPQSLDDATGVELGDPSEVMEVDQESIDAKAWINERVESELTRVKATGVNVTSLPVKNFGIVVDLSRKKPVAINRIEIDSTFDFKQIQQIMVSPSIPYPHKTNFEYVNVILLTANQEDTPMLIPYLYDTKFKTQEPLPENDDSKTSAAPAGRKSSEEKEQRPWINVKNNLTEWLLVNNQHQRARHHIDEFHDV
;
A
#
# COMPACT_ATOMS: atom_id res chain seq x y z
N MET A 1 37.04 -2.60 55.23
CA MET A 1 36.53 -3.46 54.14
C MET A 1 37.69 -3.82 53.24
N PRO A 2 37.92 -5.10 52.91
CA PRO A 2 39.01 -5.50 52.00
C PRO A 2 38.60 -5.27 50.53
N PRO A 3 39.55 -5.00 49.61
CA PRO A 3 39.24 -4.82 48.20
C PRO A 3 39.04 -6.17 47.48
N PRO A 4 38.26 -6.20 46.37
CA PRO A 4 38.00 -7.42 45.61
C PRO A 4 39.22 -7.86 44.76
N PRO A 5 39.30 -9.15 44.39
CA PRO A 5 40.46 -9.72 43.73
C PRO A 5 40.51 -9.39 42.23
N ARG A 6 41.72 -9.07 41.73
CA ARG A 6 42.01 -8.82 40.31
C ARG A 6 42.20 -10.14 39.55
N HIS A 7 41.32 -10.43 38.60
CA HIS A 7 41.56 -11.47 37.59
C HIS A 7 42.36 -10.92 36.41
N LYS A 8 43.52 -11.53 36.16
CA LYS A 8 44.31 -11.35 34.92
C LYS A 8 43.82 -12.39 33.89
N LEU A 9 43.44 -11.94 32.70
CA LEU A 9 43.30 -12.83 31.54
C LEU A 9 44.22 -12.36 30.42
N ALA A 10 45.02 -13.30 29.95
CA ALA A 10 46.11 -13.14 29.01
C ALA A 10 45.61 -13.19 27.56
N ARG A 11 46.25 -12.39 26.69
CA ARG A 11 46.29 -12.59 25.23
C ARG A 11 47.24 -13.75 24.90
N PRO A 12 46.92 -14.58 23.89
CA PRO A 12 47.68 -14.56 22.63
C PRO A 12 46.74 -14.86 21.42
N GLY A 13 47.06 -14.67 20.15
CA GLY A 13 48.28 -14.38 19.41
C GLY A 13 47.91 -14.47 17.92
N ALA A 14 48.62 -13.70 17.09
CA ALA A 14 48.41 -13.58 15.66
C ALA A 14 48.71 -14.87 14.87
N ARG A 15 48.04 -15.07 13.72
CA ARG A 15 48.56 -15.84 12.57
C ARG A 15 47.85 -15.43 11.26
N LYS A 16 48.62 -14.80 10.35
CA LYS A 16 48.47 -14.87 8.87
C LYS A 16 49.34 -16.05 8.38
N PRO A 17 49.04 -16.71 7.26
CA PRO A 17 49.51 -16.32 5.90
C PRO A 17 48.38 -16.47 4.83
N ALA A 18 48.29 -15.75 3.71
CA ALA A 18 49.17 -15.45 2.57
C ALA A 18 49.01 -16.43 1.37
N VAL A 19 48.58 -15.85 0.22
CA VAL A 19 48.90 -16.18 -1.20
C VAL A 19 48.23 -17.44 -1.76
N THR A 20 47.52 -17.41 -2.91
CA THR A 20 48.14 -17.44 -4.26
C THR A 20 47.16 -17.06 -5.37
N SER A 21 47.67 -16.28 -6.32
CA SER A 21 47.11 -15.88 -7.62
C SER A 21 46.81 -17.02 -8.58
N ARG A 22 45.86 -16.83 -9.51
CA ARG A 22 46.13 -17.15 -10.93
C ARG A 22 45.25 -16.37 -11.90
N ALA A 23 45.92 -15.87 -12.94
CA ALA A 23 45.40 -15.18 -14.11
C ALA A 23 44.97 -16.15 -15.22
N GLY A 24 44.24 -15.60 -16.20
CA GLY A 24 43.92 -16.19 -17.51
C GLY A 24 42.42 -16.05 -17.81
N GLY A 25 41.91 -15.33 -18.81
CA GLY A 25 42.51 -14.83 -20.04
C GLY A 25 42.27 -15.80 -21.21
N ILE A 26 41.08 -15.74 -21.84
CA ILE A 26 40.74 -16.30 -23.18
C ILE A 26 39.54 -15.45 -23.68
N ALA A 27 39.69 -14.48 -24.58
CA ALA A 27 39.80 -14.56 -26.04
C ALA A 27 38.57 -15.18 -26.75
N ALA A 28 37.82 -14.39 -27.53
CA ALA A 28 37.60 -14.61 -28.96
C ALA A 28 36.45 -13.72 -29.49
N ALA A 29 36.81 -12.92 -30.51
CA ALA A 29 35.90 -12.20 -31.37
C ALA A 29 35.21 -13.16 -32.36
N ILE A 30 33.96 -12.88 -32.71
CA ILE A 30 33.36 -13.33 -33.98
C ILE A 30 32.63 -12.13 -34.58
N GLN A 31 33.28 -11.52 -35.58
CA GLN A 31 32.62 -10.77 -36.63
C GLN A 31 32.10 -11.78 -37.65
N HIS A 32 30.85 -11.66 -38.07
CA HIS A 32 30.42 -12.00 -39.43
C HIS A 32 29.07 -11.32 -39.72
N ALA A 33 29.11 -10.28 -40.54
CA ALA A 33 28.00 -9.93 -41.42
C ALA A 33 27.98 -10.93 -42.60
N PRO A 34 26.80 -11.15 -43.22
CA PRO A 34 26.59 -10.50 -44.52
C PRO A 34 25.15 -9.98 -44.77
N GLN A 35 25.12 -8.94 -45.62
CA GLN A 35 24.14 -8.56 -46.68
C GLN A 35 22.98 -9.55 -46.99
N SER A 36 21.79 -9.20 -47.49
CA SER A 36 21.10 -7.98 -47.93
C SER A 36 19.68 -8.35 -48.42
N LEU A 37 18.82 -7.33 -48.59
CA LEU A 37 17.65 -7.22 -49.50
C LEU A 37 16.26 -7.72 -49.07
N ASP A 38 15.35 -6.74 -49.13
CA ASP A 38 13.93 -6.75 -49.48
C ASP A 38 12.93 -7.48 -48.58
N ASP A 39 12.10 -6.72 -47.85
CA ASP A 39 10.67 -6.71 -48.19
C ASP A 39 9.97 -5.44 -47.67
N ALA A 40 9.25 -4.79 -48.59
CA ALA A 40 8.44 -3.62 -48.34
C ALA A 40 7.06 -4.09 -47.87
N THR A 41 6.83 -4.07 -46.55
CA THR A 41 5.48 -4.09 -46.00
C THR A 41 5.31 -2.90 -45.07
N GLY A 42 4.38 -2.02 -45.45
CA GLY A 42 3.97 -0.88 -44.65
C GLY A 42 3.43 -1.36 -43.32
N VAL A 43 4.21 -1.18 -42.27
CA VAL A 43 3.72 -1.18 -40.90
C VAL A 43 3.62 0.29 -40.52
N GLU A 44 2.38 0.76 -40.47
CA GLU A 44 2.02 2.04 -39.91
C GLU A 44 2.63 2.11 -38.50
N LEU A 45 3.68 2.93 -38.37
CA LEU A 45 4.33 3.23 -37.10
C LEU A 45 3.28 3.96 -36.25
N GLY A 46 2.57 3.19 -35.42
CA GLY A 46 1.72 3.69 -34.37
C GLY A 46 2.52 4.69 -33.54
N ASP A 47 1.95 5.87 -33.38
CA ASP A 47 2.52 7.01 -32.69
C ASP A 47 3.08 6.61 -31.31
N PRO A 48 4.40 6.70 -31.08
CA PRO A 48 5.01 6.32 -29.79
C PRO A 48 4.85 7.39 -28.70
N SER A 49 3.90 8.32 -28.85
CA SER A 49 3.92 9.61 -28.14
C SER A 49 2.65 9.95 -27.36
N GLU A 50 1.90 8.98 -26.84
CA GLU A 50 1.06 9.26 -25.66
C GLU A 50 1.92 9.15 -24.39
N VAL A 51 2.87 10.09 -24.25
CA VAL A 51 3.48 10.36 -22.96
C VAL A 51 2.41 11.06 -22.15
N MET A 52 1.66 10.32 -21.33
CA MET A 52 0.69 10.90 -20.40
C MET A 52 1.42 11.93 -19.53
N GLU A 53 1.14 13.21 -19.76
CA GLU A 53 1.71 14.31 -18.99
C GLU A 53 1.20 14.17 -17.55
N VAL A 54 2.06 13.66 -16.66
CA VAL A 54 1.75 13.58 -15.23
C VAL A 54 1.77 15.01 -14.69
N ASP A 55 0.65 15.46 -14.14
CA ASP A 55 0.58 16.79 -13.55
C ASP A 55 1.62 16.98 -12.43
N GLN A 56 2.14 18.19 -12.29
CA GLN A 56 3.14 18.52 -11.28
C GLN A 56 2.64 18.24 -9.85
N GLU A 57 1.34 18.42 -9.61
CA GLU A 57 0.71 18.18 -8.32
C GLU A 57 0.80 16.70 -7.89
N SER A 58 0.63 15.75 -8.82
CA SER A 58 0.80 14.31 -8.60
C SER A 58 2.26 13.93 -8.36
N ILE A 59 3.20 14.64 -8.99
CA ILE A 59 4.63 14.46 -8.74
C ILE A 59 4.95 14.91 -7.31
N ASP A 60 4.53 16.11 -6.91
CA ASP A 60 4.78 16.66 -5.58
C ASP A 60 4.12 15.81 -4.48
N ALA A 61 2.89 15.37 -4.72
CA ALA A 61 2.15 14.43 -3.87
C ALA A 61 2.94 13.14 -3.61
N LYS A 62 3.45 12.51 -4.67
CA LYS A 62 4.26 11.28 -4.56
C LYS A 62 5.56 11.54 -3.82
N ALA A 63 6.24 12.65 -4.11
CA ALA A 63 7.49 13.02 -3.45
C ALA A 63 7.27 13.18 -1.93
N TRP A 64 6.20 13.87 -1.53
CA TRP A 64 5.85 14.06 -0.13
C TRP A 64 5.55 12.73 0.57
N ILE A 65 4.78 11.84 -0.05
CA ILE A 65 4.48 10.52 0.52
C ILE A 65 5.78 9.71 0.69
N ASN A 66 6.65 9.71 -0.31
CA ASN A 66 7.93 9.00 -0.27
C ASN A 66 8.84 9.53 0.83
N GLU A 67 8.93 10.85 1.00
CA GLU A 67 9.69 11.47 2.09
C GLU A 67 9.19 11.00 3.46
N ARG A 68 7.86 10.91 3.66
CA ARG A 68 7.27 10.42 4.91
C ARG A 68 7.59 8.95 5.16
N VAL A 69 7.52 8.11 4.13
CA VAL A 69 7.89 6.70 4.21
C VAL A 69 9.37 6.55 4.54
N GLU A 70 10.26 7.28 3.88
CA GLU A 70 11.71 7.22 4.12
C GLU A 70 12.10 7.70 5.51
N SER A 71 11.47 8.78 5.99
CA SER A 71 11.64 9.27 7.36
C SER A 71 11.24 8.19 8.37
N GLU A 72 10.13 7.49 8.12
CA GLU A 72 9.65 6.45 9.02
C GLU A 72 10.52 5.19 8.99
N LEU A 73 10.95 4.75 7.80
CA LEU A 73 11.94 3.68 7.66
C LEU A 73 13.23 4.01 8.42
N THR A 74 13.70 5.25 8.34
CA THR A 74 14.90 5.71 9.06
C THR A 74 14.68 5.67 10.57
N ARG A 75 13.54 6.15 11.05
CA ARG A 75 13.16 6.15 12.47
C ARG A 75 13.12 4.73 13.03
N VAL A 76 12.43 3.81 12.34
CA VAL A 76 12.32 2.41 12.80
C VAL A 76 13.66 1.69 12.71
N LYS A 77 14.45 1.93 11.66
CA LYS A 77 15.80 1.36 11.56
C LYS A 77 16.72 1.81 12.70
N ALA A 78 16.56 3.04 13.20
CA ALA A 78 17.32 3.54 14.34
C ALA A 78 17.01 2.79 15.65
N THR A 79 15.87 2.10 15.77
CA THR A 79 15.55 1.23 16.91
C THR A 79 16.13 -0.18 16.78
N GLY A 80 16.80 -0.48 15.66
CA GLY A 80 17.38 -1.80 15.36
C GLY A 80 16.43 -2.77 14.66
N VAL A 81 15.20 -2.34 14.34
CA VAL A 81 14.22 -3.14 13.60
C VAL A 81 14.32 -2.84 12.11
N ASN A 82 14.41 -3.88 11.27
CA ASN A 82 14.29 -3.72 9.83
C ASN A 82 12.83 -3.81 9.43
N VAL A 83 12.40 -2.96 8.50
CA VAL A 83 11.03 -2.93 7.97
C VAL A 83 11.08 -2.82 6.45
N THR A 84 10.20 -3.53 5.78
CA THR A 84 10.08 -3.52 4.32
C THR A 84 8.93 -2.62 3.90
N SER A 85 9.21 -1.56 3.14
CA SER A 85 8.14 -0.75 2.55
C SER A 85 7.48 -1.52 1.39
N LEU A 86 6.15 -1.57 1.38
CA LEU A 86 5.40 -2.16 0.26
C LEU A 86 4.84 -1.07 -0.66
N PRO A 87 4.95 -1.23 -1.99
CA PRO A 87 4.32 -0.31 -2.93
C PRO A 87 2.80 -0.47 -2.90
N VAL A 88 2.09 0.66 -3.01
CA VAL A 88 0.63 0.69 -3.02
C VAL A 88 0.11 1.07 -4.39
N LYS A 89 -0.89 0.33 -4.87
CA LYS A 89 -1.62 0.62 -6.10
C LYS A 89 -2.77 1.58 -5.87
N ASN A 90 -3.52 1.39 -4.80
CA ASN A 90 -4.74 2.15 -4.55
C ASN A 90 -5.11 2.19 -3.06
N PHE A 91 -5.75 3.29 -2.67
CA PHE A 91 -6.36 3.49 -1.36
C PHE A 91 -7.83 3.81 -1.53
N GLY A 92 -8.65 3.35 -0.60
CA GLY A 92 -10.06 3.73 -0.59
C GLY A 92 -10.72 3.49 0.75
N ILE A 93 -11.94 3.99 0.87
CA ILE A 93 -12.85 3.68 1.96
C ILE A 93 -14.03 2.90 1.36
N VAL A 94 -14.28 1.72 1.90
CA VAL A 94 -15.48 0.93 1.61
C VAL A 94 -16.43 1.10 2.79
N VAL A 95 -17.73 1.25 2.54
CA VAL A 95 -18.71 1.35 3.63
C VAL A 95 -19.43 0.02 3.83
N ASP A 96 -19.39 -0.46 5.07
CA ASP A 96 -20.21 -1.56 5.53
C ASP A 96 -21.54 -1.02 6.05
N LEU A 97 -22.59 -1.20 5.24
CA LEU A 97 -23.97 -0.79 5.55
C LEU A 97 -24.79 -1.92 6.17
N SER A 98 -24.21 -3.11 6.38
CA SER A 98 -24.92 -4.25 6.98
C SER A 98 -25.19 -4.07 8.48
N ARG A 99 -24.47 -3.12 9.12
CA ARG A 99 -24.57 -2.83 10.55
C ARG A 99 -25.56 -1.69 10.80
N LYS A 100 -26.10 -1.63 12.03
CA LYS A 100 -27.01 -0.55 12.47
C LYS A 100 -26.46 0.87 12.25
N LYS A 101 -25.13 1.02 12.25
CA LYS A 101 -24.43 2.27 11.91
C LYS A 101 -23.44 1.95 10.79
N PRO A 102 -23.35 2.77 9.73
CA PRO A 102 -22.35 2.61 8.69
C PRO A 102 -20.94 2.59 9.28
N VAL A 103 -20.13 1.63 8.84
CA VAL A 103 -18.73 1.51 9.25
C VAL A 103 -17.83 1.70 8.04
N ALA A 104 -16.87 2.62 8.16
CA ALA A 104 -15.81 2.78 7.17
C ALA A 104 -14.78 1.66 7.31
N ILE A 105 -14.45 1.01 6.19
CA ILE A 105 -13.39 0.01 6.06
C ILE A 105 -12.29 0.60 5.18
N ASN A 106 -11.09 0.69 5.72
CA ASN A 106 -9.90 1.20 5.05
C ASN A 106 -9.36 0.14 4.09
N ARG A 107 -9.48 0.39 2.79
CA ARG A 107 -9.04 -0.54 1.76
C ARG A 107 -7.69 -0.12 1.19
N ILE A 108 -6.76 -1.07 1.13
CA ILE A 108 -5.45 -0.90 0.51
C ILE A 108 -5.25 -2.01 -0.53
N GLU A 109 -4.96 -1.62 -1.77
CA GLU A 109 -4.46 -2.53 -2.80
C GLU A 109 -2.95 -2.45 -2.85
N ILE A 110 -2.27 -3.53 -2.48
CA ILE A 110 -0.83 -3.56 -2.27
C ILE A 110 -0.19 -4.33 -3.41
N ASP A 111 0.88 -3.77 -3.98
CA ASP A 111 1.68 -4.41 -5.02
C ASP A 111 2.58 -5.49 -4.40
N SER A 112 1.98 -6.60 -4.02
CA SER A 112 2.64 -7.73 -3.38
C SER A 112 1.91 -9.03 -3.69
N THR A 113 2.62 -10.15 -3.62
CA THR A 113 2.05 -11.51 -3.64
C THR A 113 1.87 -12.10 -2.24
N PHE A 114 2.19 -11.33 -1.19
CA PHE A 114 2.05 -11.77 0.19
C PHE A 114 0.59 -12.11 0.54
N ASP A 115 0.41 -13.17 1.34
CA ASP A 115 -0.90 -13.56 1.87
C ASP A 115 -1.20 -12.79 3.16
N PHE A 116 -1.96 -11.70 3.02
CA PHE A 116 -2.29 -10.83 4.15
C PHE A 116 -3.15 -11.49 5.23
N LYS A 117 -3.70 -12.70 5.02
CA LYS A 117 -4.35 -13.45 6.11
C LYS A 117 -3.38 -13.82 7.24
N GLN A 118 -2.08 -13.81 6.96
CA GLN A 118 -1.03 -14.08 7.95
C GLN A 118 -0.73 -12.88 8.87
N ILE A 119 -1.27 -11.70 8.56
CA ILE A 119 -1.14 -10.53 9.43
C ILE A 119 -1.94 -10.75 10.71
N GLN A 120 -1.26 -10.66 11.86
CA GLN A 120 -1.89 -10.75 13.16
C GLN A 120 -2.18 -9.38 13.77
N GLN A 121 -1.35 -8.40 13.47
CA GLN A 121 -1.46 -7.08 14.07
C GLN A 121 -1.20 -5.99 13.05
N ILE A 122 -2.02 -4.94 13.13
CA ILE A 122 -1.86 -3.70 12.37
C ILE A 122 -1.60 -2.60 13.38
N MET A 123 -0.50 -1.87 13.20
CA MET A 123 -0.21 -0.66 13.95
C MET A 123 -0.34 0.54 13.02
N VAL A 124 -0.88 1.64 13.54
CA VAL A 124 -1.16 2.84 12.76
C VAL A 124 -0.53 4.02 13.48
N SER A 125 0.27 4.82 12.77
CA SER A 125 0.85 6.02 13.33
C SER A 125 -0.22 7.08 13.64
N PRO A 126 0.09 8.10 14.45
CA PRO A 126 -0.72 9.30 14.51
C PRO A 126 -0.96 9.90 13.12
N SER A 127 -2.17 10.44 12.93
CA SER A 127 -2.57 11.08 11.67
C SER A 127 -1.90 12.43 11.47
N ILE A 128 -1.49 12.72 10.24
CA ILE A 128 -0.88 13.98 9.81
C ILE A 128 -1.72 14.56 8.68
N PRO A 129 -2.08 15.87 8.71
CA PRO A 129 -2.79 16.50 7.60
C PRO A 129 -2.02 16.38 6.28
N TYR A 130 -2.71 15.98 5.22
CA TYR A 130 -2.12 15.85 3.89
C TYR A 130 -2.15 17.21 3.16
N PRO A 131 -0.99 17.77 2.76
CA PRO A 131 -0.93 19.16 2.31
C PRO A 131 -1.55 19.40 0.93
N HIS A 132 -1.65 18.37 0.08
CA HIS A 132 -2.14 18.52 -1.30
C HIS A 132 -3.64 18.27 -1.43
N LYS A 133 -4.35 17.88 -0.37
CA LYS A 133 -5.80 17.69 -0.43
C LYS A 133 -6.47 17.98 0.91
N THR A 134 -7.41 18.93 0.90
CA THR A 134 -8.17 19.28 2.10
C THR A 134 -8.98 18.10 2.62
N ASN A 135 -9.12 18.00 3.94
CA ASN A 135 -9.82 16.92 4.64
C ASN A 135 -9.21 15.54 4.43
N PHE A 136 -7.99 15.43 3.87
CA PHE A 136 -7.26 14.18 3.84
C PHE A 136 -6.20 14.16 4.93
N GLU A 137 -6.04 12.99 5.53
CA GLU A 137 -4.99 12.71 6.49
C GLU A 137 -4.16 11.51 6.04
N TYR A 138 -2.90 11.53 6.45
CA TYR A 138 -1.88 10.53 6.19
C TYR A 138 -1.54 9.78 7.47
N VAL A 139 -1.37 8.47 7.36
CA VAL A 139 -0.79 7.61 8.40
C VAL A 139 0.21 6.63 7.80
N ASN A 140 1.17 6.21 8.61
CA ASN A 140 1.98 5.03 8.37
C ASN A 140 1.27 3.81 8.98
N VAL A 141 1.20 2.73 8.20
CA VAL A 141 0.61 1.46 8.63
C VAL A 141 1.72 0.42 8.68
N ILE A 142 1.92 -0.20 9.84
CA ILE A 142 2.86 -1.31 10.02
C ILE A 142 2.06 -2.60 10.16
N LEU A 143 2.38 -3.58 9.33
CA LEU A 143 1.80 -4.92 9.38
C LEU A 143 2.79 -5.89 10.01
N LEU A 144 2.32 -6.64 11.01
CA LEU A 144 3.08 -7.66 11.72
C LEU A 144 2.44 -9.02 11.52
N THR A 145 3.26 -10.02 11.19
CA THR A 145 2.82 -11.41 11.10
C THR A 145 2.93 -12.10 12.45
N ALA A 146 2.45 -13.34 12.52
CA ALA A 146 2.61 -14.21 13.68
C ALA A 146 4.07 -14.51 14.03
N ASN A 147 4.91 -14.58 13.00
CA ASN A 147 6.28 -15.04 13.13
C ASN A 147 7.20 -13.85 13.37
N GLN A 148 7.86 -13.83 14.53
CA GLN A 148 8.76 -12.74 14.92
C GLN A 148 10.01 -12.65 14.03
N GLU A 149 10.32 -13.70 13.26
CA GLU A 149 11.41 -13.68 12.28
C GLU A 149 11.02 -12.99 10.96
N ASP A 150 9.71 -12.84 10.70
CA ASP A 150 9.26 -12.16 9.49
C ASP A 150 9.51 -10.66 9.64
N THR A 151 9.99 -10.05 8.56
CA THR A 151 10.25 -8.61 8.54
C THR A 151 8.91 -7.86 8.52
N PRO A 152 8.66 -6.93 9.46
CA PRO A 152 7.50 -6.06 9.42
C PRO A 152 7.37 -5.32 8.09
N MET A 153 6.14 -5.01 7.70
CA MET A 153 5.87 -4.32 6.44
C MET A 153 5.30 -2.92 6.70
N LEU A 154 5.85 -1.89 6.05
CA LEU A 154 5.40 -0.50 6.15
C LEU A 154 4.60 -0.13 4.90
N ILE A 155 3.47 0.55 5.11
CA ILE A 155 2.57 0.96 4.05
C ILE A 155 2.08 2.39 4.35
N PRO A 156 2.26 3.36 3.42
CA PRO A 156 1.61 4.66 3.56
C PRO A 156 0.10 4.52 3.35
N TYR A 157 -0.73 5.31 4.05
CA TYR A 157 -2.17 5.34 3.82
C TYR A 157 -2.73 6.76 3.87
N LEU A 158 -3.59 7.09 2.91
CA LEU A 158 -4.31 8.37 2.83
C LEU A 158 -5.82 8.12 2.89
N TYR A 159 -6.52 8.90 3.70
CA TYR A 159 -7.97 8.77 3.84
C TYR A 159 -8.69 10.12 3.98
N ASP A 160 -9.95 10.14 3.56
CA ASP A 160 -10.85 11.30 3.72
C ASP A 160 -11.46 11.30 5.13
N THR A 161 -11.19 12.36 5.89
CA THR A 161 -11.71 12.59 7.24
C THR A 161 -13.19 13.00 7.27
N LYS A 162 -13.74 13.43 6.13
CA LYS A 162 -15.13 13.89 5.99
C LYS A 162 -15.91 13.05 4.98
N PHE A 163 -15.57 11.77 4.88
CA PHE A 163 -16.20 10.84 3.96
C PHE A 163 -17.73 10.74 4.17
N LYS A 164 -18.48 10.79 3.07
CA LYS A 164 -19.95 10.67 3.06
C LYS A 164 -20.40 9.62 2.06
N THR A 165 -21.50 8.96 2.34
CA THR A 165 -22.11 7.96 1.47
C THR A 165 -23.63 8.15 1.37
N GLN A 166 -24.26 7.43 0.45
CA GLN A 166 -25.71 7.32 0.31
C GLN A 166 -26.11 5.86 0.42
N GLU A 167 -27.26 5.57 1.04
CA GLU A 167 -27.79 4.21 1.09
C GLU A 167 -28.18 3.71 -0.31
N PRO A 168 -27.90 2.43 -0.65
CA PRO A 168 -28.36 1.81 -1.89
C PRO A 168 -29.88 1.81 -1.98
N LEU A 169 -30.42 1.95 -3.19
CA LEU A 169 -31.85 1.74 -3.43
C LEU A 169 -32.17 0.26 -3.13
N PRO A 170 -33.26 -0.05 -2.41
CA PRO A 170 -33.78 -1.40 -2.48
C PRO A 170 -34.08 -1.67 -3.95
N GLU A 171 -33.51 -2.74 -4.50
CA GLU A 171 -33.88 -3.19 -5.83
C GLU A 171 -35.39 -3.44 -5.81
N ASN A 172 -36.15 -2.67 -6.60
CA ASN A 172 -37.53 -3.01 -6.85
C ASN A 172 -37.51 -4.38 -7.52
N ASP A 173 -37.97 -5.40 -6.80
CA ASP A 173 -38.16 -6.74 -7.33
C ASP A 173 -39.34 -6.68 -8.32
N ASP A 174 -39.07 -6.21 -9.54
CA ASP A 174 -40.04 -6.09 -10.64
C ASP A 174 -40.46 -7.47 -11.19
N SER A 175 -40.17 -8.56 -10.48
CA SER A 175 -40.63 -9.90 -10.79
C SER A 175 -41.98 -10.25 -10.16
N LYS A 176 -42.95 -9.32 -10.11
CA LYS A 176 -44.37 -9.70 -9.93
C LYS A 176 -45.38 -8.65 -10.41
N THR A 177 -45.98 -8.98 -11.56
CA THR A 177 -47.36 -8.71 -11.98
C THR A 177 -47.64 -7.38 -12.69
N SER A 178 -47.81 -7.50 -14.00
CA SER A 178 -48.49 -6.56 -14.89
C SER A 178 -49.96 -6.34 -14.48
N ALA A 179 -50.32 -5.11 -14.11
CA ALA A 179 -51.58 -4.45 -14.47
C ALA A 179 -51.62 -3.00 -13.95
N ALA A 180 -51.62 -2.04 -14.89
CA ALA A 180 -51.83 -0.60 -14.70
C ALA A 180 -53.30 -0.29 -14.26
N PRO A 181 -53.75 0.97 -13.96
CA PRO A 181 -53.13 2.25 -14.35
C PRO A 181 -53.27 3.47 -13.40
N ALA A 182 -52.53 4.52 -13.80
CA ALA A 182 -52.87 5.94 -13.73
C ALA A 182 -53.11 6.62 -12.36
N GLY A 183 -52.01 7.18 -11.83
CA GLY A 183 -52.02 8.30 -10.90
C GLY A 183 -50.80 9.18 -11.14
N ARG A 184 -50.81 9.97 -12.22
CA ARG A 184 -49.78 11.01 -12.47
C ARG A 184 -49.91 12.10 -11.39
N LYS A 185 -49.10 12.01 -10.35
CA LYS A 185 -48.56 13.18 -9.67
C LYS A 185 -47.10 13.30 -10.07
N SER A 186 -46.77 14.47 -10.59
CA SER A 186 -45.46 14.92 -11.05
C SER A 186 -44.37 14.62 -10.02
N SER A 187 -43.58 13.58 -10.32
CA SER A 187 -42.39 13.14 -9.60
C SER A 187 -41.19 14.03 -9.96
N GLU A 188 -41.21 15.29 -9.54
CA GLU A 188 -40.10 16.23 -9.69
C GLU A 188 -39.51 16.71 -8.36
N GLU A 189 -39.97 16.17 -7.24
CA GLU A 189 -39.13 16.07 -6.04
C GLU A 189 -38.26 14.83 -6.23
N LYS A 190 -37.11 15.02 -6.89
CA LYS A 190 -35.99 14.10 -6.82
C LYS A 190 -35.77 13.80 -5.34
N GLU A 191 -36.04 12.56 -4.94
CA GLU A 191 -35.70 11.99 -3.64
C GLU A 191 -34.18 12.12 -3.42
N GLN A 192 -33.70 13.31 -3.05
CA GLN A 192 -32.33 13.53 -2.66
C GLN A 192 -32.16 12.85 -1.30
N ARG A 193 -31.75 11.58 -1.35
CA ARG A 193 -31.45 10.81 -0.16
C ARG A 193 -30.45 11.57 0.71
N PRO A 194 -30.64 11.60 2.02
CA PRO A 194 -29.73 12.30 2.90
C PRO A 194 -28.35 11.65 2.82
N TRP A 195 -27.32 12.49 2.66
CA TRP A 195 -25.93 12.05 2.78
C TRP A 195 -25.66 11.60 4.20
N ILE A 196 -25.05 10.43 4.36
CA ILE A 196 -24.66 9.88 5.65
C ILE A 196 -23.16 10.11 5.84
N ASN A 197 -22.81 10.83 6.90
CA ASN A 197 -21.42 10.97 7.31
C ASN A 197 -20.94 9.63 7.91
N VAL A 198 -19.87 9.06 7.36
CA VAL A 198 -19.29 7.82 7.88
C VAL A 198 -18.03 8.17 8.64
N LYS A 199 -18.03 7.93 9.94
CA LYS A 199 -16.84 8.15 10.77
C LYS A 199 -15.82 7.05 10.49
N ASN A 200 -14.62 7.44 10.09
CA ASN A 200 -13.48 6.53 9.96
C ASN A 200 -12.62 6.60 11.23
N ASN A 201 -12.63 5.53 12.03
CA ASN A 201 -11.78 5.43 13.22
C ASN A 201 -10.50 4.63 12.96
N LEU A 202 -10.19 4.28 11.70
CA LEU A 202 -9.03 3.45 11.33
C LEU A 202 -8.99 2.06 11.99
N THR A 203 -10.13 1.54 12.45
CA THR A 203 -10.22 0.25 13.14
C THR A 203 -10.45 -0.93 12.20
N GLU A 204 -11.07 -0.70 11.04
CA GLU A 204 -11.40 -1.76 10.07
C GLU A 204 -10.54 -1.62 8.83
N TRP A 205 -9.91 -2.71 8.42
CA TRP A 205 -8.99 -2.75 7.28
C TRP A 205 -9.35 -3.89 6.31
N LEU A 206 -9.18 -3.62 5.02
CA LEU A 206 -9.31 -4.58 3.94
C LEU A 206 -8.05 -4.51 3.07
N LEU A 207 -7.17 -5.48 3.26
CA LEU A 207 -5.93 -5.61 2.50
C LEU A 207 -6.17 -6.48 1.27
N VAL A 208 -5.69 -6.04 0.11
CA VAL A 208 -5.83 -6.74 -1.16
C VAL A 208 -4.47 -6.86 -1.83
N ASN A 209 -4.08 -8.07 -2.22
CA ASN A 209 -2.81 -8.32 -2.91
C ASN A 209 -2.98 -8.39 -4.44
N ASN A 210 -1.89 -8.62 -5.17
CA ASN A 210 -1.88 -8.72 -6.64
C ASN A 210 -2.68 -9.91 -7.20
N GLN A 211 -2.96 -10.90 -6.37
CA GLN A 211 -3.76 -12.06 -6.73
C GLN A 211 -5.26 -11.83 -6.42
N HIS A 212 -5.64 -10.58 -6.10
CA HIS A 212 -6.98 -10.19 -5.68
C HIS A 212 -7.46 -10.91 -4.41
N GLN A 213 -6.55 -11.52 -3.65
CA GLN A 213 -6.86 -12.13 -2.37
C GLN A 213 -7.13 -11.03 -1.35
N ARG A 214 -8.20 -11.20 -0.58
CA ARG A 214 -8.69 -10.22 0.38
C ARG A 214 -8.48 -10.73 1.80
N ALA A 215 -7.98 -9.88 2.67
CA ALA A 215 -7.90 -10.13 4.11
C ALA A 215 -8.53 -8.96 4.88
N ARG A 216 -9.48 -9.27 5.76
CA ARG A 216 -10.14 -8.27 6.62
C ARG A 216 -9.53 -8.34 8.00
N HIS A 217 -9.16 -7.19 8.54
CA HIS A 217 -8.56 -7.06 9.87
C HIS A 217 -9.33 -6.03 10.69
N HIS A 218 -9.36 -6.26 11.99
CA HIS A 218 -9.91 -5.36 12.99
C HIS A 218 -8.81 -5.01 13.99
N ILE A 219 -8.72 -3.75 14.39
CA ILE A 219 -7.84 -3.28 15.44
C ILE A 219 -8.68 -3.07 16.70
N ASP A 220 -8.46 -3.92 17.71
CA ASP A 220 -9.15 -3.81 19.00
C ASP A 220 -8.61 -2.62 19.82
N GLU A 221 -7.31 -2.36 19.75
CA GLU A 221 -6.62 -1.30 20.50
C GLU A 221 -5.49 -0.70 19.67
N PHE A 222 -5.33 0.62 19.75
CA PHE A 222 -4.18 1.32 19.19
C PHE A 222 -3.05 1.31 20.21
N HIS A 223 -1.88 0.84 19.79
CA HIS A 223 -0.66 0.93 20.58
C HIS A 223 0.13 2.16 20.16
N ASP A 224 0.61 2.92 21.15
CA ASP A 224 1.58 3.99 20.90
C ASP A 224 2.89 3.39 20.37
N VAL A 225 3.39 3.93 19.25
CA VAL A 225 4.64 3.51 18.57
C VAL A 225 5.78 4.45 18.89
#